data_AF-A0A936GBC1-F1
#
_entry.id   AF-A0A936GBC1-F1
#
_cell.length_a   1.000
_cell.length_b   1.000
_cell.length_c   1.000
_cell.angle_alpha   90.00
_cell.angle_beta   90.00
_cell.angle_gamma   90.00
#
_symmetry.space_group_name_H-M   'P 1'
#
loop_
_entity.id
_entity.type
_entity.pdbx_description
1 polymer ?
#
loop_
_entity_poly.entity_id
_entity_poly.type
_entity_poly.pdbx_seq_one_letter_code
_entity_poly.pdbx_strand_id
1 'polypeptide(L)'
;MVGIIWAGSLIASGMASNAGIDLVVALYAKDPAQAMLTWETIETIASNGIGNGNGEILGGVWTLLVSLAALRSGGLTKALNILGLLIGAVGIITLTPGLKDLVGIFAIGHIIWYIWVGIVLLGTSSKGETR
;
A
#
# COMPACT_ATOMS: atom_id res chain seq x y z
N MET A 1 -8.74 -11.31 3.25
CA MET A 1 -9.25 -10.38 4.29
C MET A 1 -8.33 -9.18 4.45
N VAL A 2 -7.10 -9.32 4.97
CA VAL A 2 -6.19 -8.17 5.20
C VAL A 2 -5.94 -7.32 3.95
N GLY A 3 -5.66 -7.93 2.79
CA GLY A 3 -5.45 -7.17 1.54
C GLY A 3 -6.68 -6.38 1.07
N ILE A 4 -7.90 -6.85 1.35
CA ILE A 4 -9.14 -6.13 1.01
C ILE A 4 -9.32 -4.93 1.94
N ILE A 5 -9.03 -5.10 3.23
CA ILE A 5 -9.06 -4.00 4.20
C ILE A 5 -8.03 -2.93 3.81
N TRP A 6 -6.81 -3.34 3.46
CA TRP A 6 -5.77 -2.42 2.98
C TRP A 6 -6.22 -1.65 1.75
N ALA A 7 -6.72 -2.34 0.72
CA ALA A 7 -7.21 -1.70 -0.50
C ALA A 7 -8.36 -0.73 -0.21
N GLY A 8 -9.34 -1.13 0.62
CA GLY A 8 -10.44 -0.26 1.03
C GLY A 8 -9.96 0.99 1.76
N SER A 9 -8.95 0.86 2.63
CA SER A 9 -8.31 1.98 3.32
C SER A 9 -7.68 2.96 2.32
N LEU A 10 -6.87 2.48 1.37
CA LEU A 10 -6.23 3.32 0.36
C LEU A 10 -7.25 4.05 -0.54
N ILE A 11 -8.34 3.35 -0.92
CA ILE A 11 -9.41 3.95 -1.70
C ILE A 11 -10.14 5.04 -0.89
N ALA A 12 -10.47 4.77 0.37
CA ALA A 12 -11.14 5.73 1.24
C ALA A 12 -10.26 6.97 1.50
N SER A 13 -8.95 6.78 1.69
CA SER A 13 -7.96 7.85 1.77
C SER A 13 -7.99 8.74 0.51
N GLY A 14 -7.86 8.13 -0.67
CA GLY A 14 -7.90 8.88 -1.93
C GLY A 14 -9.21 9.61 -2.17
N MET A 15 -10.35 8.99 -1.82
CA MET A 15 -11.67 9.62 -1.90
C MET A 15 -11.77 10.85 -0.99
N ALA A 16 -11.30 10.75 0.26
CA ALA A 16 -11.34 11.85 1.21
C ALA A 16 -10.46 13.01 0.76
N SER A 17 -9.22 12.73 0.30
CA SER A 17 -8.34 13.76 -0.25
C SER A 17 -8.93 14.42 -1.48
N ASN A 18 -9.48 13.63 -2.43
CA ASN A 18 -10.08 14.15 -3.65
C ASN A 18 -11.30 15.03 -3.38
N ALA A 19 -12.17 14.64 -2.46
CA ALA A 19 -13.34 15.44 -2.08
C ALA A 19 -12.96 16.78 -1.40
N GLY A 20 -11.80 16.83 -0.74
CA GLY A 20 -11.30 18.03 -0.07
C GLY A 20 -10.71 19.10 -0.99
N ILE A 21 -10.34 18.75 -2.23
CA ILE A 21 -9.64 19.67 -3.15
C ILE A 21 -10.49 20.90 -3.47
N ASP A 22 -11.74 20.72 -3.90
CA ASP A 22 -12.61 21.83 -4.30
C ASP A 22 -12.83 22.83 -3.16
N LEU A 23 -12.97 22.33 -1.93
CA LEU A 23 -13.10 23.14 -0.72
C LEU A 23 -11.84 23.99 -0.50
N VAL A 24 -10.66 23.38 -0.57
CA VAL A 24 -9.38 24.06 -0.33
C VAL A 24 -9.07 25.09 -1.42
N VAL A 25 -9.35 24.78 -2.68
CA VAL A 25 -9.18 25.71 -3.81
C VAL A 25 -10.10 26.94 -3.63
N ALA A 26 -11.36 26.72 -3.28
CA ALA A 26 -12.31 27.81 -3.04
C ALA A 26 -11.92 28.68 -1.83
N LEU A 27 -11.34 28.08 -0.79
CA LEU A 27 -10.83 28.80 0.38
C LEU A 27 -9.57 29.60 0.04
N TYR A 28 -8.67 29.05 -0.76
CA TYR A 28 -7.38 29.70 -1.07
C TYR A 28 -7.54 31.08 -1.71
N ALA A 29 -8.56 31.26 -2.55
CA ALA A 29 -8.87 32.56 -3.16
C ALA A 29 -9.35 33.63 -2.16
N LYS A 30 -9.79 33.23 -0.96
CA LYS A 30 -10.35 34.12 0.07
C LYS A 30 -9.42 34.29 1.26
N ASP A 31 -8.85 33.20 1.73
CA ASP A 31 -7.93 33.12 2.86
C ASP A 31 -6.95 31.95 2.65
N PRO A 32 -5.75 32.24 2.12
CA PRO A 32 -4.71 31.23 1.92
C PRO A 32 -4.27 30.52 3.21
N ALA A 33 -4.29 31.20 4.35
CA ALA A 33 -3.88 30.62 5.63
C ALA A 33 -4.91 29.60 6.11
N GLN A 34 -6.19 29.93 6.01
CA GLN A 34 -7.28 28.99 6.32
C GLN A 34 -7.30 27.80 5.36
N ALA A 35 -7.02 28.02 4.07
CA ALA A 35 -6.94 26.95 3.09
C ALA A 35 -5.82 25.94 3.43
N MET A 36 -4.65 26.43 3.84
CA MET A 36 -3.53 25.59 4.27
C MET A 36 -3.90 24.73 5.49
N LEU A 37 -4.49 25.32 6.53
CA LEU A 37 -4.91 24.58 7.73
C LEU A 37 -5.99 23.53 7.41
N THR A 38 -6.89 23.86 6.49
CA THR A 38 -7.92 22.93 6.02
C THR A 38 -7.28 21.76 5.28
N TRP A 39 -6.30 22.01 4.42
CA TRP A 39 -5.56 20.97 3.73
C TRP A 39 -4.74 20.09 4.69
N GLU A 40 -4.05 20.68 5.67
CA GLU A 40 -3.32 19.92 6.69
C GLU A 40 -4.25 18.99 7.50
N THR A 41 -5.47 19.43 7.78
CA THR A 41 -6.48 18.60 8.44
C THR A 41 -6.89 17.42 7.55
N ILE A 42 -7.11 17.67 6.26
CA ILE A 42 -7.41 16.61 5.28
C ILE A 42 -6.26 15.62 5.20
N GLU A 43 -5.02 16.07 5.02
CA GLU A 43 -3.82 15.23 4.97
C GLU A 43 -3.64 14.38 6.23
N THR A 44 -3.90 14.96 7.40
CA THR A 44 -3.80 14.26 8.69
C THR A 44 -4.77 13.08 8.76
N ILE A 45 -6.01 13.25 8.30
CA ILE A 45 -7.05 12.22 8.37
C ILE A 45 -6.92 11.24 7.20
N ALA A 46 -6.89 11.77 5.98
CA ALA A 46 -6.96 10.99 4.75
C ALA A 46 -5.64 10.26 4.49
N SER A 47 -4.51 10.96 4.40
CA SER A 47 -3.22 10.36 4.03
C SER A 47 -2.55 9.69 5.23
N ASN A 48 -2.39 10.42 6.34
CA ASN A 48 -1.63 9.96 7.51
C ASN A 48 -2.39 8.98 8.39
N GLY A 49 -3.71 9.12 8.46
CA GLY A 49 -4.60 8.22 9.19
C GLY A 49 -5.03 7.03 8.33
N ILE A 50 -6.02 7.25 7.46
CA ILE A 50 -6.65 6.20 6.66
C ILE A 50 -5.67 5.62 5.61
N GLY A 51 -4.82 6.46 5.03
CA GLY A 51 -3.88 6.08 3.98
C GLY A 51 -2.64 5.34 4.47
N ASN A 52 -2.46 5.18 5.79
CA ASN A 52 -1.25 4.59 6.39
C ASN A 52 0.05 5.39 6.11
N GLY A 53 -0.03 6.71 5.90
CA GLY A 53 1.15 7.57 5.67
C GLY A 53 2.20 7.57 6.80
N ASN A 54 1.85 7.05 7.98
CA ASN A 54 2.77 6.84 9.10
C ASN A 54 3.45 5.46 9.14
N GLY A 55 3.28 4.65 8.09
CA GLY A 55 3.88 3.33 7.95
C GLY A 55 2.88 2.28 7.44
N GLU A 56 3.36 1.32 6.68
CA GLU A 56 2.56 0.41 5.87
C GLU A 56 2.17 -0.87 6.62
N ILE A 57 1.44 -0.73 7.74
CA ILE A 57 1.06 -1.90 8.57
C ILE A 57 0.21 -2.90 7.80
N LEU A 58 -0.84 -2.43 7.13
CA LEU A 58 -1.80 -3.28 6.45
C LEU A 58 -1.16 -3.96 5.22
N GLY A 59 -0.42 -3.19 4.42
CA GLY A 59 0.33 -3.69 3.27
C GLY A 59 1.44 -4.66 3.68
N GLY A 60 2.21 -4.33 4.71
CA GLY A 60 3.27 -5.17 5.27
C GLY A 60 2.74 -6.52 5.78
N VAL A 61 1.72 -6.50 6.64
CA VAL A 61 1.08 -7.72 7.17
C VAL A 61 0.50 -8.58 6.05
N TRP A 62 -0.23 -7.97 5.10
CA TRP A 62 -0.79 -8.68 3.96
C TRP A 62 0.28 -9.44 3.17
N THR A 63 1.37 -8.77 2.84
CA THR A 63 2.45 -9.33 2.02
C THR A 63 3.19 -10.46 2.72
N LEU A 64 3.44 -10.31 4.03
CA LEU A 64 4.00 -11.36 4.86
C LEU A 64 3.10 -12.60 4.85
N LEU A 65 1.80 -12.42 5.07
CA LEU A 65 0.84 -13.53 5.13
C LEU A 65 0.74 -14.27 3.78
N VAL A 66 0.67 -13.54 2.66
CA VAL A 66 0.64 -14.15 1.32
C VAL A 66 1.91 -14.94 1.06
N SER A 67 3.08 -14.35 1.36
CA SER A 67 4.37 -14.99 1.12
C SER A 67 4.57 -16.23 2.00
N LEU A 68 4.13 -16.19 3.27
CA LEU A 68 4.14 -17.35 4.16
C LEU A 68 3.18 -18.45 3.70
N ALA A 69 1.98 -18.09 3.25
CA ALA A 69 1.01 -19.06 2.74
C ALA A 69 1.54 -19.75 1.47
N ALA A 70 2.11 -18.99 0.54
CA ALA A 70 2.66 -19.51 -0.71
C ALA A 70 3.94 -20.35 -0.51
N LEU A 71 4.75 -20.09 0.53
CA LEU A 71 5.84 -20.98 0.91
C LEU A 71 5.34 -22.33 1.43
N ARG A 72 4.24 -22.33 2.20
CA ARG A 72 3.66 -23.56 2.75
C ARG A 72 2.96 -24.40 1.69
N SER A 73 2.27 -23.77 0.74
CA SER A 73 1.54 -24.47 -0.32
C SER A 73 2.40 -24.80 -1.55
N GLY A 74 3.60 -24.22 -1.67
CA GLY A 74 4.44 -24.34 -2.86
C GLY A 74 3.85 -23.62 -4.09
N GLY A 75 2.87 -22.74 -3.90
CA GLY A 75 2.13 -22.09 -5.00
C GLY A 75 2.90 -20.99 -5.74
N LEU A 76 3.99 -20.48 -5.17
CA LEU A 76 4.86 -19.48 -5.80
C LEU A 76 6.33 -19.90 -5.73
N THR A 77 7.18 -19.35 -6.60
CA THR A 77 8.61 -19.62 -6.58
C THR A 77 9.24 -19.17 -5.25
N LYS A 78 10.25 -19.90 -4.79
CA LYS A 78 10.92 -19.60 -3.51
C LYS A 78 11.52 -18.18 -3.50
N ALA A 79 12.04 -17.71 -4.63
CA ALA A 79 12.58 -16.35 -4.77
C ALA A 79 11.51 -15.27 -4.58
N LEU A 80 10.34 -15.44 -5.21
CA LEU A 80 9.23 -14.50 -5.12
C LEU A 80 8.67 -14.41 -3.68
N ASN A 81 8.63 -15.55 -2.99
CA ASN A 81 8.25 -15.59 -1.59
C ASN A 81 9.25 -14.90 -0.67
N ILE A 82 10.57 -15.11 -0.88
CA ILE A 82 11.60 -14.42 -0.09
C ILE A 82 11.51 -12.90 -0.31
N LEU A 83 11.34 -12.45 -1.56
CA LEU A 83 11.15 -11.04 -1.88
C LEU A 83 9.92 -10.47 -1.15
N GLY A 84 8.79 -11.17 -1.19
CA GLY A 84 7.58 -10.73 -0.50
C GLY A 84 7.71 -10.73 1.03
N LEU A 85 8.48 -11.66 1.62
CA LEU A 85 8.82 -11.61 3.04
C LEU A 85 9.65 -10.36 3.39
N LEU A 86 10.65 -10.02 2.57
CA LEU A 86 11.48 -8.83 2.77
C LEU A 86 10.66 -7.55 2.66
N ILE A 87 9.83 -7.42 1.61
CA ILE A 87 8.96 -6.25 1.43
C ILE A 87 7.97 -6.13 2.58
N GLY A 88 7.34 -7.25 2.95
CA GLY A 88 6.43 -7.29 4.08
C GLY A 88 7.10 -6.84 5.39
N ALA A 89 8.33 -7.29 5.64
CA ALA A 89 9.12 -6.86 6.80
C ALA A 89 9.45 -5.36 6.76
N VAL A 90 9.86 -4.82 5.60
CA VAL A 90 10.07 -3.37 5.43
C VAL A 90 8.79 -2.60 5.75
N GLY A 91 7.63 -3.06 5.28
CA GLY A 91 6.34 -2.46 5.61
C GLY A 91 6.08 -2.38 7.13
N ILE A 92 6.40 -3.43 7.89
CA ILE A 92 6.27 -3.39 9.36
C ILE A 92 7.29 -2.44 10.00
N ILE A 93 8.54 -2.43 9.52
CA ILE A 93 9.61 -1.59 10.05
C ILE A 93 9.27 -0.10 9.94
N THR A 94 8.56 0.30 8.88
CA THR A 94 8.15 1.70 8.65
C THR A 94 7.25 2.28 9.74
N LEU A 95 6.66 1.45 10.61
CA LEU A 95 5.88 1.91 11.77
C LEU A 95 6.76 2.59 12.83
N THR A 96 8.07 2.39 12.77
CA THR A 96 9.03 3.05 13.66
C THR A 96 9.18 4.51 13.23
N PRO A 97 8.97 5.50 14.12
CA PRO A 97 8.99 6.92 13.76
C PRO A 97 10.23 7.42 13.00
N GLY A 98 11.41 6.81 13.21
CA GLY A 98 12.65 7.14 12.51
C GLY A 98 12.92 6.37 11.22
N LEU A 99 12.01 5.48 10.79
CA LEU A 99 12.18 4.61 9.62
C LEU A 99 11.00 4.73 8.62
N LYS A 100 10.15 5.75 8.78
CA LYS A 100 9.02 6.02 7.89
C LYS A 100 9.44 6.28 6.44
N ASP A 101 10.62 6.85 6.23
CA ASP A 101 11.15 7.14 4.89
C ASP A 101 11.36 5.87 4.04
N LEU A 102 11.39 4.68 4.68
CA LEU A 102 11.43 3.40 3.99
C LEU A 102 10.11 3.05 3.27
N VAL A 103 9.03 3.80 3.47
CA VAL A 103 7.75 3.59 2.75
C VAL A 103 7.95 3.67 1.23
N GLY A 104 8.84 4.54 0.75
CA GLY A 104 9.17 4.58 -0.68
C GLY A 104 9.80 3.28 -1.19
N ILE A 105 10.68 2.66 -0.39
CA ILE A 105 11.30 1.36 -0.72
C ILE A 105 10.26 0.24 -0.68
N PHE A 106 9.38 0.27 0.33
CA PHE A 106 8.24 -0.64 0.40
C PHE A 106 7.41 -0.55 -0.88
N ALA A 107 6.97 0.66 -1.28
CA ALA A 107 6.11 0.86 -2.43
C ALA A 107 6.74 0.37 -3.75
N ILE A 108 8.00 0.74 -4.02
CA ILE A 108 8.71 0.31 -5.22
C ILE A 108 8.91 -1.21 -5.23
N GLY A 109 9.33 -1.78 -4.11
CA GLY A 109 9.46 -3.23 -3.96
C GLY A 109 8.14 -3.95 -4.20
N HIS A 110 7.03 -3.39 -3.70
CA HIS A 110 5.69 -3.95 -3.87
C HIS A 110 5.23 -3.97 -5.33
N ILE A 111 5.53 -2.93 -6.10
CA ILE A 111 5.24 -2.88 -7.54
C ILE A 111 5.95 -4.04 -8.26
N ILE A 112 7.26 -4.20 -8.02
CA ILE A 112 8.06 -5.28 -8.62
C ILE A 112 7.48 -6.64 -8.24
N TRP A 113 7.13 -6.81 -6.97
CA TRP A 113 6.56 -8.05 -6.46
C TRP A 113 5.20 -8.37 -7.08
N TYR A 114 4.29 -7.40 -7.19
CA TYR A 114 2.98 -7.60 -7.84
C TYR A 114 3.11 -7.98 -9.32
N ILE A 115 3.99 -7.31 -10.06
CA ILE A 115 4.24 -7.65 -11.47
C ILE A 115 4.72 -9.10 -11.58
N TRP A 116 5.65 -9.52 -10.71
CA TRP A 116 6.17 -10.88 -10.74
C TRP A 116 5.13 -11.93 -10.32
N VAL A 117 4.31 -11.65 -9.29
CA VAL A 117 3.15 -12.49 -8.95
C VAL A 117 2.24 -12.65 -10.17
N GLY A 118 1.92 -11.55 -10.87
CA GLY A 118 1.11 -11.57 -12.09
C GLY A 118 1.69 -12.47 -13.19
N ILE A 119 2.99 -12.33 -13.47
CA ILE A 119 3.69 -13.17 -14.47
C ILE A 119 3.61 -14.65 -14.10
N VAL A 120 3.86 -15.00 -12.84
CA VAL A 120 3.80 -16.40 -12.38
C VAL A 120 2.39 -16.97 -12.53
N LEU A 121 1.36 -16.22 -12.13
CA LEU A 121 -0.03 -16.68 -12.20
C LEU A 121 -0.54 -16.82 -13.65
N LEU A 122 -0.14 -15.92 -14.55
CA LEU A 122 -0.47 -16.04 -15.98
C LEU A 122 0.26 -17.25 -16.60
N GLY A 123 1.52 -17.47 -16.25
CA GLY A 123 2.32 -18.59 -16.74
C GLY A 123 1.84 -19.96 -16.25
N THR A 124 1.27 -20.06 -15.05
CA THR A 124 0.66 -21.31 -14.56
C THR A 124 -0.70 -21.57 -15.20
N SER A 125 -1.49 -20.53 -15.46
CA SER A 125 -2.80 -20.65 -16.11
C SER A 125 -2.70 -21.23 -17.54
N SER A 126 -1.72 -20.78 -18.33
CA SER A 126 -1.47 -21.31 -19.68
C SER A 126 -1.07 -22.79 -19.71
N LYS A 127 -0.42 -23.30 -18.66
CA LYS A 127 -0.05 -24.72 -18.53
C LYS A 127 -1.22 -25.62 -18.10
N GLY A 128 -2.28 -25.04 -17.53
CA GLY A 128 -3.50 -25.76 -17.15
C GLY A 128 -4.42 -26.04 -18.34
N GLU A 129 -4.40 -25.20 -19.37
CA GLU A 129 -5.27 -25.31 -20.56
C GLU A 129 -4.75 -26.29 -21.63
N THR A 130 -3.50 -26.72 -21.49
CA THR A 130 -2.83 -27.68 -22.40
C THR A 130 -2.78 -29.10 -21.85
N ARG A 131 -3.50 -29.40 -20.77
CA ARG A 131 -3.68 -30.74 -20.17
C ARG A 131 -5.14 -31.13 -20.16
#